data_AF-A0A8T5MQG7-F1
#
_entry.id   AF-A0A8T5MQG7-F1
#
_cell.length_a   1.000
_cell.length_b   1.000
_cell.length_c   1.000
_cell.angle_alpha   90.00
_cell.angle_beta   90.00
_cell.angle_gamma   90.00
#
_symmetry.space_group_name_H-M   'P 1'
#
loop_
_entity.id
_entity.type
_entity.pdbx_description
1 polymer ?
#
loop_
_entity_poly.entity_id
_entity_poly.type
_entity_poly.pdbx_seq_one_letter_code
_entity_poly.pdbx_strand_id
1 'polypeptide(L)'
;SVNKYIKRMAKKIFGEKESLAGEKYSEMTMYDFRHISCCYWLPRYKSESALKFRFGWKKSDKIHYYSEMLGMRDTIREEDLLVDVTKTEIEKRLMQAENKNERLSEELDEMRKQMMEILEHTKILGQNLKKEVVLISNDL
;
A
#
# COMPACT_ATOMS: atom_id res chain seq x y z
N SER A 1 33.74 -24.84 8.27
CA SER A 1 32.57 -23.96 8.08
C SER A 1 32.99 -22.50 8.17
N VAL A 2 32.20 -21.60 7.60
CA VAL A 2 32.48 -20.15 7.59
C VAL A 2 32.62 -19.57 9.00
N ASN A 3 31.79 -20.00 9.96
CA ASN A 3 31.90 -19.59 11.36
C ASN A 3 33.29 -19.91 11.96
N LYS A 4 33.86 -21.10 11.69
CA LYS A 4 35.22 -21.43 12.17
C LYS A 4 36.28 -20.52 11.58
N TYR A 5 36.10 -20.06 10.34
CA TYR A 5 37.02 -19.11 9.72
C TYR A 5 36.90 -17.72 10.37
N ILE A 6 35.68 -17.23 10.54
CA ILE A 6 35.39 -15.94 11.19
C ILE A 6 35.97 -15.89 12.59
N LYS A 7 35.72 -16.90 13.44
CA LYS A 7 36.24 -16.95 14.80
C LYS A 7 37.76 -16.90 14.87
N ARG A 8 38.45 -17.65 13.99
CA ARG A 8 39.93 -17.60 13.87
C ARG A 8 40.43 -16.23 13.45
N MET A 9 39.77 -15.61 12.50
CA MET A 9 40.12 -14.26 12.03
C MET A 9 39.89 -13.21 13.12
N ALA A 10 38.74 -13.27 13.80
CA ALA A 10 38.41 -12.36 14.89
C ALA A 10 39.41 -12.49 16.05
N LYS A 11 39.79 -13.72 16.43
CA LYS A 11 40.85 -13.96 17.41
C LYS A 11 42.20 -13.41 16.95
N LYS A 12 42.52 -13.48 15.66
CA LYS A 12 43.78 -12.92 15.11
C LYS A 12 43.80 -11.38 15.17
N ILE A 13 42.68 -10.72 14.91
CA ILE A 13 42.60 -9.26 14.83
C ILE A 13 42.37 -8.62 16.21
N PHE A 14 41.46 -9.18 17.00
CA PHE A 14 40.99 -8.61 18.25
C PHE A 14 41.47 -9.37 19.51
N GLY A 15 42.11 -10.53 19.35
CA GLY A 15 42.52 -11.37 20.46
C GLY A 15 41.32 -11.96 21.21
N GLU A 16 41.45 -12.04 22.53
CA GLU A 16 40.42 -12.51 23.48
C GLU A 16 39.65 -11.34 24.11
N LYS A 17 39.66 -10.16 23.47
CA LYS A 17 39.01 -8.96 23.98
C LYS A 17 37.48 -9.13 23.98
N GLU A 18 36.85 -8.62 25.03
CA GLU A 18 35.39 -8.52 25.12
C GLU A 18 34.89 -7.31 24.32
N SER A 19 33.76 -7.52 23.65
CA SER A 19 33.04 -6.46 22.95
C SER A 19 32.21 -5.63 23.94
N LEU A 20 31.73 -4.47 23.49
CA LEU A 20 30.80 -3.64 24.26
C LEU A 20 29.47 -4.36 24.57
N ALA A 21 29.16 -5.45 23.85
CA ALA A 21 27.99 -6.28 24.07
C ALA A 21 28.21 -7.38 25.13
N GLY A 22 29.39 -7.45 25.77
CA GLY A 22 29.72 -8.40 26.83
C GLY A 22 30.28 -9.75 26.35
N GLU A 23 30.19 -10.04 25.05
CA GLU A 23 30.73 -11.27 24.46
C GLU A 23 32.12 -11.06 23.83
N LYS A 24 32.93 -12.11 23.77
CA LYS A 24 34.26 -12.07 23.14
C LYS A 24 34.18 -11.95 21.62
N TYR A 25 35.05 -11.13 21.03
CA TYR A 25 35.15 -11.05 19.56
C TYR A 25 35.50 -12.39 18.91
N SER A 26 36.26 -13.25 19.60
CA SER A 26 36.59 -14.60 19.14
C SER A 26 35.39 -15.52 18.99
N GLU A 27 34.26 -15.21 19.61
CA GLU A 27 33.02 -16.00 19.55
C GLU A 27 32.05 -15.53 18.47
N MET A 28 32.40 -14.48 17.73
CA MET A 28 31.60 -13.92 16.66
C MET A 28 31.22 -14.95 15.58
N THR A 29 29.98 -14.85 15.11
CA THR A 29 29.34 -15.76 14.17
C THR A 29 28.84 -15.00 12.94
N MET A 30 28.42 -15.75 11.91
CA MET A 30 27.71 -15.18 10.77
C MET A 30 26.41 -14.46 11.16
N TYR A 31 25.78 -14.83 12.28
CA TYR A 31 24.56 -14.17 12.74
C TYR A 31 24.84 -12.74 13.18
N ASP A 32 25.96 -12.52 13.88
CA ASP A 32 26.39 -11.19 14.33
C ASP A 32 26.67 -10.28 13.13
N PHE A 33 27.28 -10.81 12.07
CA PHE A 33 27.44 -10.06 10.82
C PHE A 33 26.11 -9.67 10.19
N ARG A 34 25.10 -10.54 10.23
CA ARG A 34 23.76 -10.22 9.73
C ARG A 34 23.10 -9.11 10.55
N HIS A 35 23.25 -9.17 11.87
CA HIS A 35 22.76 -8.15 12.81
C HIS A 35 23.42 -6.80 12.56
N ILE A 36 24.75 -6.73 12.64
CA ILE A 36 25.53 -5.49 12.46
C ILE A 36 25.27 -4.88 11.07
N SER A 37 25.21 -5.72 10.03
CA SER A 37 24.91 -5.25 8.67
C SER A 37 23.52 -4.63 8.59
N CYS A 38 22.52 -5.22 9.23
CA CYS A 38 21.16 -4.64 9.27
C CYS A 38 21.19 -3.25 9.90
N CYS A 39 21.80 -3.12 11.08
CA CYS A 39 21.85 -1.85 11.80
C CYS A 39 22.67 -0.79 11.06
N TYR A 40 23.74 -1.19 10.38
CA TYR A 40 24.52 -0.30 9.53
C TYR A 40 23.71 0.23 8.33
N TRP A 41 22.94 -0.65 7.67
CA TRP A 41 22.18 -0.28 6.48
C TRP A 41 20.83 0.37 6.78
N LEU A 42 20.27 0.16 7.98
CA LEU A 42 18.98 0.72 8.38
C LEU A 42 18.84 2.23 8.11
N PRO A 43 19.73 3.12 8.59
CA PRO A 43 19.61 4.56 8.34
C PRO A 43 19.94 4.98 6.89
N ARG A 44 20.46 4.05 6.07
CA ARG A 44 20.90 4.32 4.69
C ARG A 44 19.85 3.94 3.65
N TYR A 45 18.87 3.13 4.03
CA TYR A 45 17.78 2.73 3.17
C TYR A 45 16.56 3.62 3.41
N LYS A 46 15.96 4.07 2.30
CA LYS A 46 14.77 4.94 2.31
C LYS A 46 13.46 4.24 2.65
N SER A 47 13.48 2.92 2.81
CA SER A 47 12.29 2.14 3.17
C SER A 47 12.68 0.79 3.74
N GLU A 48 11.85 0.26 4.65
CA GLU A 48 12.04 -1.09 5.18
C GLU A 48 11.95 -2.15 4.08
N SER A 49 11.13 -1.92 3.05
CA SER A 49 10.94 -2.85 1.94
C SER A 49 12.23 -3.08 1.15
N ALA A 50 13.02 -2.03 0.91
CA ALA A 50 14.32 -2.16 0.26
C ALA A 50 15.34 -2.91 1.14
N LEU A 51 15.29 -2.69 2.45
CA LEU A 51 16.11 -3.43 3.41
C LEU A 51 15.70 -4.92 3.47
N LYS A 52 14.39 -5.20 3.48
CA LYS A 52 13.82 -6.56 3.42
C LYS A 52 14.28 -7.30 2.16
N PHE A 53 14.20 -6.64 0.99
CA PHE A 53 14.68 -7.22 -0.27
C PHE A 53 16.17 -7.58 -0.19
N ARG A 54 17.02 -6.65 0.31
CA ARG A 54 18.47 -6.89 0.42
C ARG A 54 18.82 -8.05 1.36
N PHE A 55 18.12 -8.17 2.49
CA PHE A 55 18.40 -9.19 3.50
C PHE A 55 17.58 -10.48 3.33
N GLY A 56 16.76 -10.56 2.27
CA GLY A 56 15.90 -11.70 1.97
C GLY A 56 14.81 -11.93 3.03
N TRP A 57 14.27 -10.86 3.61
CA TRP A 57 13.22 -10.94 4.63
C TRP A 57 11.84 -10.72 4.03
N LYS A 58 10.86 -11.48 4.53
CA LYS A 58 9.44 -11.30 4.18
C LYS A 58 8.72 -10.36 5.15
N LYS A 59 9.12 -10.37 6.42
CA LYS A 59 8.50 -9.60 7.51
C LYS A 59 9.51 -8.66 8.14
N SER A 60 9.03 -7.57 8.74
CA SER A 60 9.86 -6.56 9.41
C SER A 60 10.33 -6.98 10.81
N ASP A 61 9.84 -8.10 11.36
CA ASP A 61 10.16 -8.61 12.70
C ASP A 61 11.67 -8.65 12.99
N LYS A 62 12.50 -9.03 12.00
CA LYS A 62 13.95 -9.07 12.14
C LYS A 62 14.60 -7.68 12.14
N ILE A 63 14.06 -6.74 11.37
CA ILE A 63 14.53 -5.35 11.37
C ILE A 63 14.27 -4.74 12.74
N HIS A 64 13.06 -4.90 13.28
CA HIS A 64 12.72 -4.40 14.61
C HIS A 64 13.55 -5.07 15.70
N TYR A 65 13.63 -6.41 15.72
CA TYR A 65 14.43 -7.16 16.69
C TYR A 65 15.89 -6.68 16.73
N TYR A 66 16.48 -6.39 15.57
CA TYR A 66 17.86 -5.96 15.46
C TYR A 66 18.11 -4.49 15.82
N SER A 67 17.16 -3.61 15.53
CA SER A 67 17.28 -2.16 15.72
C SER A 67 16.83 -1.69 17.10
N GLU A 68 15.91 -2.41 17.74
CA GLU A 68 15.31 -2.07 19.02
C GLU A 68 16.34 -2.00 20.16
N MET A 69 17.24 -2.99 20.24
CA MET A 69 18.29 -3.00 21.26
C MET A 69 19.33 -1.89 21.11
N LEU A 70 19.42 -1.26 19.93
CA LEU A 70 20.34 -0.15 19.66
C LEU A 70 19.65 1.22 19.76
N GLY A 71 18.39 1.29 20.20
CA GLY A 71 17.63 2.54 20.25
C GLY A 71 17.37 3.15 18.87
N MET A 72 17.49 2.35 17.80
CA MET A 72 17.35 2.83 16.43
C MET A 72 15.90 2.81 15.93
N ARG A 73 14.93 2.58 16.82
CA ARG A 73 13.49 2.53 16.48
C ARG A 73 13.02 3.83 15.81
N ASP A 74 13.53 4.97 16.27
CA ASP A 74 13.16 6.30 15.73
C ASP A 74 13.71 6.56 14.31
N THR A 75 14.56 5.66 13.80
CA THR A 75 15.06 5.73 12.42
C THR A 75 14.01 5.27 11.40
N ILE A 76 12.97 4.56 11.85
CA ILE A 76 11.90 4.02 11.01
C ILE A 76 10.73 5.00 11.06
N ARG A 77 10.44 5.67 9.95
CA ARG A 77 9.30 6.60 9.87
C ARG A 77 8.01 5.83 9.53
N GLU A 78 6.87 6.42 9.88
CA GLU A 78 5.54 5.86 9.54
C GLU A 78 5.35 5.69 8.02
N GLU A 79 6.01 6.53 7.24
CA GLU A 79 6.12 6.46 5.79
C GLU A 79 6.82 5.17 5.30
N ASP A 80 7.80 4.66 6.06
CA ASP A 80 8.59 3.47 5.73
C ASP A 80 7.85 2.15 6.03
N LEU A 81 6.84 2.23 6.90
CA LEU A 81 5.98 1.13 7.32
C LEU A 81 4.91 0.79 6.28
N LEU A 82 4.60 1.71 5.35
CA LEU A 82 3.64 1.50 4.27
C LEU A 82 4.18 0.41 3.32
N VAL A 83 3.70 -0.81 3.54
CA VAL A 83 3.98 -1.95 2.69
C VAL A 83 3.31 -1.72 1.33
N ASP A 84 4.05 -1.97 0.25
CA ASP A 84 3.60 -1.87 -1.15
C ASP A 84 2.24 -2.58 -1.43
N VAL A 85 1.90 -3.56 -0.61
CA VAL A 85 0.62 -4.30 -0.64
C VAL A 85 -0.58 -3.39 -0.28
N THR A 86 -0.43 -2.51 0.71
CA THR A 86 -1.50 -1.57 1.08
C THR A 86 -1.74 -0.52 0.00
N LYS A 87 -0.66 -0.05 -0.65
CA LYS A 87 -0.74 0.84 -1.80
C LYS A 87 -1.49 0.18 -2.97
N THR A 88 -1.13 -1.05 -3.31
CA THR A 88 -1.80 -1.80 -4.40
C THR A 88 -3.27 -2.14 -4.08
N GLU A 89 -3.62 -2.39 -2.82
CA GLU A 89 -5.00 -2.64 -2.44
C GLU A 89 -5.86 -1.36 -2.49
N ILE A 90 -5.29 -0.22 -2.08
CA ILE A 90 -5.94 1.10 -2.21
C ILE A 90 -6.10 1.47 -3.68
N GLU A 91 -5.07 1.30 -4.50
CA GLU A 91 -5.11 1.53 -5.95
C GLU A 91 -6.19 0.66 -6.62
N LYS A 92 -6.30 -0.61 -6.23
CA LYS A 92 -7.35 -1.51 -6.73
C LYS A 92 -8.75 -1.05 -6.34
N ARG A 93 -8.95 -0.59 -5.10
CA ARG A 93 -10.24 -0.05 -4.63
C ARG A 93 -10.59 1.25 -5.33
N LEU A 94 -9.60 2.11 -5.58
CA LEU A 94 -9.77 3.37 -6.31
C LEU A 94 -10.23 3.10 -7.75
N MET A 95 -9.54 2.21 -8.47
CA MET A 95 -9.91 1.83 -9.84
C MET A 95 -11.31 1.22 -9.91
N GLN A 96 -11.71 0.41 -8.92
CA GLN A 96 -13.08 -0.13 -8.85
C GLN A 96 -14.14 0.96 -8.63
N ALA A 97 -13.83 1.94 -7.79
CA ALA A 97 -14.72 3.07 -7.53
C ALA A 97 -14.87 3.97 -8.77
N GLU A 98 -13.77 4.25 -9.46
CA GLU A 98 -13.76 5.03 -10.71
C GLU A 98 -14.58 4.36 -11.81
N ASN A 99 -14.35 3.06 -12.06
CA ASN A 99 -15.13 2.29 -13.04
C ASN A 99 -16.63 2.25 -12.71
N LYS A 100 -16.98 2.19 -11.41
CA LYS A 100 -18.38 2.23 -10.97
C LYS A 100 -19.00 3.60 -11.22
N ASN A 101 -18.26 4.67 -10.94
CA ASN A 101 -18.71 6.04 -11.20
C ASN A 101 -18.92 6.29 -12.70
N GLU A 102 -18.01 5.81 -13.54
CA GLU A 102 -18.12 5.95 -15.00
C GLU A 102 -19.40 5.27 -15.51
N ARG A 103 -19.65 4.01 -15.12
CA ARG A 103 -20.90 3.32 -15.46
C ARG A 103 -22.15 4.01 -14.95
N LEU A 104 -22.13 4.51 -13.71
CA LEU A 104 -23.26 5.25 -13.16
C LEU A 104 -23.51 6.55 -13.92
N SER A 105 -22.44 7.22 -14.38
CA SER A 105 -22.57 8.41 -15.22
C SER A 105 -23.20 8.08 -16.57
N GLU A 106 -22.79 6.99 -17.21
CA GLU A 106 -23.39 6.51 -18.47
C GLU A 106 -24.88 6.16 -18.29
N GLU A 107 -25.22 5.42 -17.23
CA GLU A 107 -26.61 5.08 -16.90
C GLU A 107 -27.48 6.32 -16.66
N LEU A 108 -26.94 7.33 -15.96
CA LEU A 108 -27.64 8.59 -15.71
C LEU A 108 -27.89 9.38 -17.01
N ASP A 109 -26.93 9.39 -17.93
CA ASP A 109 -27.10 10.08 -19.21
C ASP A 109 -28.10 9.36 -20.12
N GLU A 110 -28.12 8.03 -20.11
CA GLU A 110 -29.13 7.23 -20.82
C GLU A 110 -30.54 7.48 -20.24
N MET A 111 -30.67 7.48 -18.91
CA MET A 111 -31.91 7.81 -18.21
C MET A 111 -32.40 9.22 -18.55
N ARG A 112 -31.49 10.21 -18.62
CA ARG A 112 -31.84 11.58 -19.00
C ARG A 112 -32.41 11.66 -20.41
N LYS A 113 -31.84 10.92 -21.36
CA LYS A 113 -32.37 10.86 -22.74
C LYS A 113 -33.78 10.27 -22.75
N GLN A 114 -33.98 9.13 -22.10
CA GLN A 114 -35.31 8.49 -22.01
C GLN A 114 -36.34 9.42 -21.34
N MET A 115 -35.93 10.14 -20.30
CA MET A 115 -36.82 11.08 -19.62
C MET A 115 -37.21 12.27 -20.51
N MET A 116 -36.30 12.77 -21.35
CA MET A 116 -36.65 13.79 -22.34
C MET A 116 -37.66 13.27 -23.37
N GLU A 117 -37.51 12.04 -23.85
CA GLU A 117 -38.48 11.43 -24.77
C GLU A 117 -39.86 11.29 -24.12
N ILE A 118 -39.93 10.84 -22.87
CA ILE A 118 -41.19 10.72 -22.12
C ILE A 118 -41.85 12.10 -21.94
N LEU A 119 -41.07 13.14 -21.63
CA LEU A 119 -41.58 14.51 -21.51
C LEU A 119 -42.14 15.03 -22.84
N GLU A 120 -41.49 14.72 -23.96
CA GLU A 120 -41.97 15.08 -25.30
C GLU A 120 -43.30 14.37 -25.62
N HIS A 121 -43.37 13.06 -25.37
CA HIS A 121 -44.59 12.27 -25.59
C HIS A 121 -45.77 12.72 -24.72
N THR A 122 -45.53 13.02 -23.43
CA THR A 122 -46.57 13.51 -22.52
C THR A 122 -47.10 14.88 -22.93
N LYS A 123 -46.25 15.77 -23.46
CA LYS A 123 -46.65 17.06 -24.00
C LYS A 123 -47.57 16.90 -25.22
N ILE A 124 -47.23 15.99 -26.15
CA ILE A 124 -48.05 15.70 -27.33
C ILE A 124 -49.42 15.14 -26.92
N LEU A 125 -49.45 14.17 -26.00
CA LEU A 125 -50.68 13.61 -25.45
C LEU A 125 -51.57 14.68 -24.81
N GLY A 126 -50.99 15.57 -24.01
CA GLY A 126 -51.72 16.68 -23.39
C GLY A 126 -52.31 17.67 -24.42
N GLN A 127 -51.63 17.91 -25.54
CA GLN A 127 -52.16 18.74 -26.62
C GLN A 127 -53.30 18.07 -27.37
N ASN A 128 -53.22 16.76 -27.61
CA ASN A 128 -54.27 16.00 -28.30
C ASN A 128 -55.54 15.90 -27.44
N LEU A 129 -55.40 15.65 -26.14
CA LEU A 129 -56.52 15.66 -25.19
C LEU A 129 -57.22 17.03 -25.15
N LYS A 130 -56.46 18.13 -25.17
CA LYS A 130 -57.05 19.48 -25.24
C LYS A 130 -57.86 19.70 -26.52
N LYS A 131 -57.40 19.18 -27.67
CA LYS A 131 -58.13 19.30 -28.94
C LYS A 131 -59.42 18.50 -28.94
N GLU A 132 -59.41 17.27 -28.42
CA GLU A 132 -60.63 16.45 -28.31
C GLU A 132 -61.66 17.06 -27.36
N VAL A 133 -61.24 17.59 -26.22
CA VAL A 133 -62.16 18.27 -25.28
C VAL A 133 -62.82 19.49 -25.92
N VAL A 134 -62.06 20.29 -26.69
CA VAL A 134 -62.60 21.46 -27.41
C VAL A 134 -63.61 21.07 -28.49
N LEU A 135 -63.37 19.97 -29.21
CA LEU A 135 -64.30 19.44 -30.21
C LEU A 135 -65.62 19.01 -29.57
N ILE A 136 -65.56 18.23 -28.48
CA ILE A 136 -66.75 17.75 -27.77
C ILE A 136 -67.56 18.92 -27.17
N SER A 137 -66.90 20.00 -26.71
CA SER A 137 -67.60 21.18 -26.20
C SER A 137 -68.21 22.09 -27.26
N ASN A 138 -67.83 21.94 -28.54
CA ASN A 138 -68.43 22.69 -29.66
C ASN A 138 -69.59 21.93 -30.34
N ASP A 139 -69.73 20.62 -30.05
CA ASP A 139 -70.79 19.74 -30.57
C ASP A 139 -72.01 19.61 -29.61
N LEU A 140 -72.02 20.36 -28.48
CA LEU A 140 -73.09 20.46 -27.48
C LEU A 140 -73.69 21.87 -27.46
#